data_AF-A0A7K1BHB2-F1
#
_entry.id   AF-A0A7K1BHB2-F1
#
_cell.length_a   1.000
_cell.length_b   1.000
_cell.length_c   1.000
_cell.angle_alpha   90.00
_cell.angle_beta   90.00
_cell.angle_gamma   90.00
#
_symmetry.space_group_name_H-M   'P 1'
#
loop_
_entity.id
_entity.type
_entity.pdbx_description
1 polymer ?
#
loop_
_entity_poly.entity_id
_entity_poly.type
_entity_poly.pdbx_seq_one_letter_code
_entity_poly.pdbx_strand_id
1 'polypeptide(L)'
;MNSDSVKAAKARALVATLLFLEAGVIFALALWLVGLTIFADSFEVLPLLGVLLFALLGSGGLAISAIGYRKGKYFGRSPSVLANLIALGVVTYMLQAQLWFVAAGLALLALTTLVATLRAIPTDV
;
A
#
# COMPACT_ATOMS: atom_id res chain seq x y z
N MET A 1 -23.99 0.26 -23.65
CA MET A 1 -23.08 0.55 -22.51
C MET A 1 -22.36 1.86 -22.80
N ASN A 2 -22.50 2.87 -21.95
CA ASN A 2 -21.94 4.21 -22.17
C ASN A 2 -20.40 4.17 -22.02
N SER A 3 -19.67 4.93 -22.84
CA SER A 3 -18.20 4.97 -22.84
C SER A 3 -17.59 5.39 -21.48
N ASP A 4 -18.36 6.10 -20.66
CA ASP A 4 -17.97 6.55 -19.32
C ASP A 4 -17.93 5.40 -18.30
N SER A 5 -18.80 4.40 -18.41
CA SER A 5 -18.79 3.26 -17.48
C SER A 5 -17.59 2.34 -17.71
N VAL A 6 -17.12 2.22 -18.96
CA VAL A 6 -15.93 1.45 -19.33
C VAL A 6 -14.65 2.13 -18.81
N LYS A 7 -14.55 3.46 -18.94
CA LYS A 7 -13.42 4.23 -18.39
C LYS A 7 -13.34 4.14 -16.86
N ALA A 8 -14.49 4.25 -16.18
CA ALA A 8 -14.57 4.11 -14.72
C ALA A 8 -14.15 2.71 -14.24
N ALA A 9 -14.58 1.65 -14.93
CA ALA A 9 -14.18 0.27 -14.61
C ALA A 9 -12.67 0.06 -14.79
N LYS A 10 -12.07 0.59 -15.86
CA LYS A 10 -10.62 0.50 -16.11
C LYS A 10 -9.82 1.24 -15.05
N ALA A 11 -10.27 2.42 -14.62
CA ALA A 11 -9.64 3.17 -13.53
C ALA A 11 -9.66 2.40 -12.20
N ARG A 12 -10.77 1.73 -11.87
CA ARG A 12 -10.86 0.86 -10.67
C ARG A 12 -9.93 -0.34 -10.74
N ALA A 13 -9.81 -0.96 -11.91
CA ALA A 13 -8.88 -2.06 -12.12
C ALA A 13 -7.43 -1.63 -11.90
N LEU A 14 -7.04 -0.45 -12.41
CA LEU A 14 -5.69 0.10 -12.20
C LEU A 14 -5.42 0.37 -10.71
N VAL A 15 -6.36 1.01 -10.01
CA VAL A 15 -6.23 1.26 -8.57
C VAL A 15 -6.10 -0.05 -7.79
N ALA A 16 -6.89 -1.06 -8.12
CA ALA A 16 -6.77 -2.37 -7.48
C ALA A 16 -5.40 -3.02 -7.74
N THR A 17 -4.87 -2.92 -8.96
CA THR A 17 -3.53 -3.44 -9.28
C THR A 17 -2.44 -2.70 -8.50
N LEU A 18 -2.52 -1.37 -8.41
CA LEU A 18 -1.60 -0.55 -7.59
C LEU A 18 -1.61 -1.00 -6.12
N LEU A 19 -2.80 -1.15 -5.53
CA LEU A 19 -2.95 -1.59 -4.14
C LEU A 19 -2.45 -3.01 -3.89
N PHE A 20 -2.63 -3.93 -4.86
CA PHE A 20 -2.06 -5.27 -4.78
C PHE A 20 -0.54 -5.23 -4.85
N LEU A 21 0.03 -4.35 -5.67
CA LEU A 21 1.47 -4.17 -5.75
C LEU A 21 2.02 -3.58 -4.44
N GLU A 22 1.36 -2.58 -3.86
CA GLU A 22 1.71 -2.03 -2.54
C GLU A 22 1.67 -3.11 -1.44
N ALA A 23 0.61 -3.90 -1.40
CA ALA A 23 0.51 -5.02 -0.48
C ALA A 23 1.65 -6.02 -0.68
N GLY A 24 1.98 -6.34 -1.93
CA GLY A 24 3.09 -7.22 -2.29
C GLY A 24 4.45 -6.67 -1.84
N VAL A 25 4.70 -5.37 -2.02
CA VAL A 25 5.95 -4.71 -1.56
C VAL A 25 6.07 -4.78 -0.05
N ILE A 26 5.01 -4.45 0.69
CA ILE A 26 5.02 -4.53 2.17
C ILE A 26 5.27 -5.96 2.64
N PHE A 27 4.63 -6.94 2.00
CA PHE A 27 4.84 -8.35 2.33
C PHE A 27 6.26 -8.82 2.01
N ALA A 28 6.83 -8.41 0.86
CA ALA A 28 8.21 -8.72 0.50
C ALA A 28 9.21 -8.09 1.48
N LEU A 29 8.97 -6.86 1.94
CA LEU A 29 9.78 -6.21 2.98
C LEU A 29 9.69 -6.95 4.32
N ALA A 30 8.52 -7.49 4.68
CA ALA A 30 8.38 -8.32 5.88
C ALA A 30 9.21 -9.61 5.78
N LEU A 31 9.16 -10.30 4.63
CA LEU A 31 9.99 -11.49 4.39
C LEU A 31 11.48 -11.16 4.38
N TRP A 32 11.86 -10.03 3.78
CA TRP A 32 13.23 -9.53 3.79
C TRP A 32 13.72 -9.28 5.22
N LEU A 33 12.89 -8.67 6.08
CA LEU A 33 13.21 -8.45 7.49
C LEU A 33 13.40 -9.76 8.25
N VAL A 34 12.57 -10.78 7.99
CA VAL A 34 12.77 -12.13 8.55
C VAL A 34 14.13 -12.68 8.10
N GLY A 35 14.47 -12.55 6.82
CA GLY A 35 15.78 -12.95 6.29
C GLY A 35 16.94 -12.25 7.01
N LEU A 36 16.87 -10.91 7.16
CA LEU A 36 17.88 -10.15 7.90
C LEU A 36 18.03 -10.60 9.35
N THR A 37 16.93 -10.96 10.00
CA THR A 37 16.94 -11.42 11.39
C THR A 37 17.72 -12.72 11.56
N ILE A 38 17.66 -13.63 10.58
CA ILE A 38 18.38 -14.92 10.64
C ILE A 38 19.90 -14.71 10.64
N PHE A 39 20.39 -13.67 9.97
CA PHE A 39 21.81 -13.34 9.87
C PHE A 39 22.25 -12.26 10.87
N ALA A 40 21.37 -11.82 11.77
CA ALA A 40 21.66 -10.76 12.72
C ALA A 40 22.35 -11.33 13.98
N ASP A 41 23.45 -10.71 14.40
CA ASP A 41 24.17 -11.09 15.63
C ASP A 41 23.38 -10.79 16.91
N SER A 42 22.45 -9.83 16.86
CA SER A 42 21.59 -9.46 17.99
C SER A 42 20.34 -8.75 17.47
N PHE A 43 19.17 -9.20 17.89
CA PHE A 43 17.90 -8.57 17.59
C PHE A 43 16.95 -8.68 18.77
N GLU A 44 16.05 -7.71 18.89
CA GLU A 44 15.00 -7.75 19.89
C GLU A 44 13.73 -8.40 19.32
N VAL A 45 13.24 -9.44 20.00
CA VAL A 45 12.08 -10.22 19.55
C VAL A 45 10.80 -9.40 19.58
N LEU A 46 10.62 -8.54 20.59
CA LEU A 46 9.38 -7.79 20.79
C LEU A 46 9.13 -6.75 19.69
N PRO A 47 10.10 -5.89 19.33
CA PRO A 47 9.97 -4.98 18.19
C PRO A 47 9.80 -5.71 16.86
N LEU A 48 10.53 -6.82 16.66
CA LEU A 48 10.41 -7.63 15.45
C LEU A 48 8.98 -8.16 15.26
N LEU A 49 8.40 -8.75 16.30
CA LEU A 49 7.01 -9.24 16.25
C LEU A 49 6.02 -8.11 15.96
N GLY A 50 6.22 -6.92 16.55
CA GLY A 50 5.39 -5.75 16.29
C GLY A 50 5.42 -5.33 14.81
N VAL A 51 6.62 -5.25 14.22
CA VAL A 51 6.79 -4.89 12.80
C VAL A 51 6.19 -5.95 11.89
N LEU A 52 6.42 -7.23 12.17
CA LEU A 52 5.87 -8.33 11.36
C LEU A 52 4.33 -8.36 11.43
N LEU A 53 3.75 -8.23 12.62
CA LEU A 53 2.31 -8.17 12.79
C LEU A 53 1.72 -6.98 12.02
N PHE A 54 2.32 -5.80 12.15
CA PHE A 54 1.87 -4.60 11.45
C PHE A 54 1.98 -4.75 9.93
N ALA A 55 3.07 -5.33 9.42
CA ALA A 55 3.25 -5.54 7.99
C ALA A 55 2.26 -6.58 7.41
N LEU A 56 1.96 -7.64 8.16
CA LEU A 56 0.95 -8.63 7.76
C LEU A 56 -0.46 -8.04 7.73
N LEU A 57 -0.84 -7.30 8.78
CA LEU A 57 -2.13 -6.62 8.83
C LEU A 57 -2.24 -5.51 7.78
N GLY A 58 -1.17 -4.75 7.55
CA GLY A 58 -1.10 -3.69 6.55
C GLY A 58 -1.23 -4.24 5.13
N SER A 59 -0.42 -5.23 4.77
CA SER A 59 -0.48 -5.87 3.44
C SER A 59 -1.81 -6.60 3.21
N GLY A 60 -2.32 -7.33 4.21
CA GLY A 60 -3.63 -7.97 4.14
C GLY A 60 -4.77 -6.97 3.99
N GLY A 61 -4.76 -5.87 4.75
CA GLY A 61 -5.76 -4.80 4.67
C GLY A 61 -5.77 -4.10 3.31
N LEU A 62 -4.59 -3.84 2.72
CA LEU A 62 -4.45 -3.31 1.37
C LEU A 62 -4.96 -4.30 0.31
N ALA A 63 -4.65 -5.59 0.43
CA ALA A 63 -5.15 -6.61 -0.50
C ALA A 63 -6.69 -6.74 -0.46
N ILE A 64 -7.29 -6.72 0.74
CA ILE A 64 -8.76 -6.70 0.90
C ILE A 64 -9.36 -5.42 0.27
N SER A 65 -8.69 -4.29 0.44
CA SER A 65 -9.11 -3.01 -0.14
C SER A 65 -9.06 -3.04 -1.67
N ALA A 66 -8.04 -3.65 -2.25
CA ALA A 66 -7.91 -3.87 -3.69
C ALA A 66 -9.06 -4.76 -4.24
N ILE A 67 -9.43 -5.81 -3.51
CA ILE A 67 -10.60 -6.65 -3.84
C ILE A 67 -11.89 -5.82 -3.79
N GLY A 68 -12.03 -4.93 -2.80
CA GLY A 68 -13.15 -3.99 -2.69
C GLY A 68 -13.29 -3.10 -3.91
N TYR A 69 -12.18 -2.54 -4.41
CA TYR A 69 -12.13 -1.74 -5.64
C TYR A 69 -12.53 -2.52 -6.89
N ARG A 70 -12.06 -3.77 -7.03
CA ARG A 70 -12.47 -4.65 -8.16
C ARG A 70 -13.97 -4.95 -8.14
N LYS A 71 -14.56 -5.07 -6.95
CA LYS A 71 -16.00 -5.32 -6.77
C LYS A 71 -16.84 -4.04 -6.81
N GLY A 72 -16.24 -2.87 -7.06
CA GLY A 72 -16.93 -1.58 -7.12
C GLY A 72 -17.47 -1.07 -5.77
N LYS A 73 -17.04 -1.64 -4.64
CA LYS A 73 -17.52 -1.26 -3.31
C LYS A 73 -16.70 -0.12 -2.71
N TYR A 74 -17.36 0.82 -2.04
CA TYR A 74 -16.75 1.96 -1.35
C TYR A 74 -15.75 1.58 -0.24
N PHE A 75 -15.88 0.39 0.34
CA PHE A 75 -15.11 -0.04 1.51
C PHE A 75 -13.59 -0.09 1.27
N GLY A 76 -13.14 -0.26 0.02
CA GLY A 76 -11.70 -0.28 -0.30
C GLY A 76 -11.05 1.10 -0.27
N ARG A 77 -11.82 2.19 -0.31
CA ARG A 77 -11.27 3.54 -0.50
C ARG A 77 -10.63 4.12 0.75
N SER A 78 -11.32 4.09 1.89
CA SER A 78 -10.80 4.67 3.12
C SER A 78 -9.51 4.00 3.62
N PRO A 79 -9.37 2.65 3.66
CA PRO A 79 -8.14 2.03 4.16
C PRO A 79 -6.96 2.31 3.23
N SER A 80 -7.21 2.36 1.92
CA SER A 80 -6.17 2.66 0.92
C SER A 80 -5.64 4.09 1.03
N VAL A 81 -6.54 5.07 1.25
CA VAL A 81 -6.15 6.47 1.45
C VAL A 81 -5.33 6.61 2.74
N LEU A 82 -5.78 5.99 3.84
CA LEU A 82 -5.07 6.04 5.12
C LEU A 82 -3.68 5.40 5.02
N ALA A 83 -3.56 4.22 4.41
CA ALA A 83 -2.29 3.54 4.21
C ALA A 83 -1.28 4.40 3.43
N ASN A 84 -1.75 5.07 2.37
CA ASN A 84 -0.90 5.94 1.56
C ASN A 84 -0.50 7.24 2.27
N LEU A 85 -1.38 7.81 3.10
CA LEU A 85 -1.02 8.95 3.95
C LEU A 85 0.02 8.56 5.02
N ILE A 86 -0.10 7.37 5.60
CA ILE A 86 0.92 6.83 6.52
C ILE A 86 2.26 6.68 5.79
N ALA A 87 2.25 6.10 4.58
CA ALA A 87 3.47 5.94 3.77
C ALA A 87 4.15 7.28 3.45
N LEU A 88 3.38 8.32 3.12
CA LEU A 88 3.90 9.68 2.93
C LEU A 88 4.49 10.26 4.23
N GLY A 89 3.90 9.96 5.40
CA GLY A 89 4.50 10.28 6.70
C GLY A 89 5.86 9.61 6.87
N VAL A 90 5.98 8.32 6.49
CA VAL A 90 7.24 7.55 6.58
C VAL A 90 8.35 8.14 5.71
N VAL A 91 8.03 8.72 4.55
CA VAL A 91 9.01 9.39 3.68
C VAL A 91 9.81 10.45 4.44
N THR A 92 9.20 11.18 5.37
CA THR A 92 9.92 12.21 6.15
C THR A 92 11.05 11.62 6.99
N TYR A 93 10.84 10.45 7.61
CA TYR A 93 11.87 9.73 8.36
C TYR A 93 12.95 9.16 7.43
N MET A 94 12.60 8.69 6.23
CA MET A 94 13.57 8.19 5.26
C MET A 94 14.51 9.28 4.73
N LEU A 95 13.99 10.50 4.55
CA LEU A 95 14.80 11.66 4.18
C LEU A 95 15.79 12.03 5.29
N GLN A 96 15.35 12.00 6.55
CA GLN A 96 16.24 12.22 7.70
C GLN A 96 17.33 11.15 7.77
N ALA A 97 17.01 9.89 7.44
CA ALA A 97 17.95 8.78 7.37
C ALA A 97 18.85 8.77 6.11
N GLN A 98 18.83 9.82 5.27
CA GLN A 98 19.62 9.92 4.03
C GLN A 98 19.32 8.82 2.99
N LEU A 99 18.16 8.15 3.08
CA LEU A 99 17.72 7.11 2.15
C LEU A 99 16.95 7.70 0.97
N TRP A 100 17.55 8.66 0.27
CA TRP A 100 16.90 9.49 -0.75
C TRP A 100 16.22 8.70 -1.86
N PHE A 101 16.87 7.63 -2.36
CA PHE A 101 16.32 6.79 -3.43
C PHE A 101 15.07 6.03 -2.99
N VAL A 102 15.09 5.46 -1.78
CA VAL A 102 13.96 4.72 -1.22
C VAL A 102 12.81 5.68 -0.89
N ALA A 103 13.14 6.84 -0.31
CA ALA A 103 12.18 7.90 -0.01
C ALA A 103 11.47 8.39 -1.26
N ALA A 104 12.21 8.64 -2.35
CA ALA A 104 11.64 9.07 -3.62
C ALA A 104 10.74 7.99 -4.24
N GLY A 105 11.18 6.73 -4.24
CA GLY A 105 10.39 5.60 -4.75
C GLY A 105 9.08 5.42 -3.97
N LEU A 106 9.14 5.45 -2.64
CA LEU A 106 7.96 5.35 -1.78
C LEU A 106 7.01 6.54 -1.97
N ALA A 107 7.54 7.76 -2.04
CA ALA A 107 6.75 8.96 -2.24
C ALA A 107 6.00 8.93 -3.58
N LEU A 108 6.67 8.51 -4.66
CA LEU A 108 6.05 8.39 -5.98
C LEU A 108 4.93 7.35 -5.97
N LEU A 109 5.20 6.15 -5.43
CA LEU A 109 4.22 5.08 -5.32
C LEU A 109 3.00 5.55 -4.49
N ALA A 110 3.24 6.06 -3.29
CA ALA A 110 2.18 6.47 -2.38
C ALA A 110 1.34 7.64 -2.92
N LEU A 111 1.98 8.64 -3.54
CA LEU A 111 1.28 9.77 -4.11
C LEU A 111 0.44 9.36 -5.34
N THR A 112 1.00 8.51 -6.21
CA THR A 112 0.27 8.01 -7.38
C THR A 112 -0.94 7.19 -6.98
N THR A 113 -0.80 6.28 -6.00
CA THR A 113 -1.91 5.47 -5.50
C THR A 113 -2.94 6.32 -4.76
N LEU A 114 -2.51 7.31 -3.96
CA LEU A 114 -3.41 8.26 -3.27
C LEU A 114 -4.26 9.06 -4.27
N VAL A 115 -3.62 9.65 -5.28
CA VAL A 115 -4.33 10.42 -6.31
C VAL A 115 -5.27 9.51 -7.11
N ALA A 116 -4.83 8.31 -7.46
CA ALA A 116 -5.65 7.35 -8.19
C ALA A 116 -6.87 6.87 -7.38
N THR A 117 -6.70 6.57 -6.09
CA THR A 117 -7.80 6.19 -5.18
C THR A 117 -8.79 7.32 -4.95
N LEU A 118 -8.32 8.57 -4.82
CA LEU A 118 -9.21 9.73 -4.68
C LEU A 118 -10.02 10.01 -5.96
N ARG A 119 -9.39 9.84 -7.13
CA ARG A 119 -10.03 10.04 -8.45
C ARG A 119 -10.95 8.90 -8.87
N ALA A 120 -10.74 7.68 -8.38
CA ALA A 120 -11.63 6.57 -8.63
C ALA A 120 -12.97 6.82 -7.89
N ILE A 121 -13.93 7.43 -8.59
CA ILE A 121 -15.31 7.59 -8.13
C ILE A 121 -16.02 6.24 -8.29
N PRO A 122 -16.50 5.62 -7.19
CA PRO A 122 -17.37 4.45 -7.28
C PRO A 122 -18.70 4.92 -7.88
N THR A 123 -19.19 4.19 -8.87
CA THR A 123 -20.48 4.43 -9.52
C THR A 123 -21.40 3.40 -8.91
N ASP A 124 -22.37 3.87 -8.15
CA ASP A 124 -23.49 3.07 -7.71
C ASP A 124 -24.11 2.42 -8.96
N VAL A 125 -24.09 1.09 -9.00
CA VAL A 125 -25.15 0.32 -9.63
C VAL A 125 -26.09 -0.11 -8.54
#